data_AF-A0AAV9XG85-F1
#
_entry.id   AF-A0AAV9XG85-F1
#
_cell.length_a   1.000
_cell.length_b   1.000
_cell.length_c   1.000
_cell.angle_alpha   90.00
_cell.angle_beta   90.00
_cell.angle_gamma   90.00
#
_symmetry.space_group_name_H-M   'P 1'
#
loop_
_entity.id
_entity.type
_entity.pdbx_description
1 polymer ?
#
loop_
_entity_poly.entity_id
_entity_poly.type
_entity_poly.pdbx_seq_one_letter_code
_entity_poly.pdbx_strand_id
1 'polypeptide(L)'
;MQVSSGASRDDLLASFTTHNEAAPPLDPTIREAVAQGLYIRYKQSRHDMAEKDATEKSKLKENDASLQEGWNQLPDHLKASTRAQADDIPRKLQLIGYTMIKEGTEKAAKGEILEEFSEDQLEFLGEVEHNRWAAERIKSGWQASGQRNSTTQQTPFFVPYSELEQKWKDVDKDMVKGVPELLRKSGYRIYKKS
;
A
#
# COMPACT_ATOMS: atom_id res chain seq x y z
N MET A 1 -21.95 -7.69 -22.32
CA MET A 1 -21.09 -7.24 -21.21
C MET A 1 -20.09 -8.35 -20.94
N GLN A 2 -18.86 -8.17 -21.40
CA GLN A 2 -17.79 -9.15 -21.22
C GLN A 2 -17.02 -8.70 -19.99
N VAL A 3 -17.28 -9.35 -18.85
CA VAL A 3 -16.54 -9.14 -17.61
C VAL A 3 -15.13 -9.69 -17.87
N SER A 4 -14.14 -8.81 -17.88
CA SER A 4 -12.73 -9.22 -17.92
C SER A 4 -12.49 -10.08 -16.68
N SER A 5 -12.19 -11.37 -16.87
CA SER A 5 -11.82 -12.23 -15.75
C SER A 5 -10.43 -11.80 -15.27
N GLY A 6 -10.36 -11.19 -14.10
CA GLY A 6 -9.08 -10.92 -13.43
C GLY A 6 -8.31 -12.21 -13.24
N ALA A 7 -6.98 -12.12 -13.23
CA ALA A 7 -6.11 -13.25 -12.93
C ALA A 7 -6.36 -13.72 -11.48
N SER A 8 -6.48 -15.03 -11.27
CA SER A 8 -6.61 -15.64 -9.94
C SER A 8 -5.35 -15.39 -9.11
N ARG A 9 -5.45 -15.45 -7.78
CA ARG A 9 -4.29 -15.43 -6.88
C ARG A 9 -3.21 -16.45 -7.28
N ASP A 10 -3.61 -17.64 -7.71
CA ASP A 10 -2.67 -18.69 -8.14
C ASP A 10 -1.95 -18.30 -9.46
N ASP A 11 -2.64 -17.61 -10.37
CA ASP A 11 -2.05 -17.10 -11.62
C ASP A 11 -1.03 -15.99 -11.34
N LEU A 12 -1.32 -15.11 -10.37
CA LEU A 12 -0.40 -14.06 -9.93
C LEU A 12 0.89 -14.66 -9.34
N LEU A 13 0.77 -15.70 -8.51
CA LEU A 13 1.90 -16.41 -7.93
C LEU A 13 2.73 -17.17 -8.98
N ALA A 14 2.10 -17.72 -10.03
CA ALA A 14 2.83 -18.37 -11.12
C ALA A 14 3.65 -17.37 -11.97
N SER A 15 3.09 -16.18 -12.22
CA SER A 15 3.75 -15.13 -13.02
C SER A 15 5.05 -14.59 -12.39
N PHE A 16 5.21 -14.73 -11.06
CA PHE A 16 6.40 -14.34 -10.28
C PHE A 16 7.71 -14.96 -10.77
N THR A 17 7.65 -16.13 -11.41
CA THR A 17 8.85 -16.92 -11.74
C THR A 17 9.49 -16.57 -13.08
N THR A 18 8.91 -15.66 -13.88
CA THR A 18 9.29 -15.52 -15.31
C THR A 18 9.84 -14.15 -15.75
N HIS A 19 9.95 -13.14 -14.87
CA HIS A 19 10.36 -11.80 -15.30
C HIS A 19 11.55 -11.24 -14.48
N ASN A 20 12.73 -11.22 -15.13
CA ASN A 20 14.05 -10.92 -14.55
C ASN A 20 14.48 -9.44 -14.66
N GLU A 21 13.57 -8.49 -14.92
CA GLU A 21 13.92 -7.07 -15.03
C GLU A 21 13.22 -6.28 -13.92
N ALA A 22 13.98 -5.53 -13.12
CA ALA A 22 13.42 -4.75 -12.01
C ALA A 22 12.56 -3.59 -12.52
N ALA A 23 11.42 -3.33 -11.87
CA ALA A 23 10.59 -2.17 -12.16
C ALA A 23 11.41 -0.86 -12.08
N PRO A 24 11.16 0.12 -12.96
CA PRO A 24 11.76 1.43 -12.81
C PRO A 24 11.35 2.05 -11.47
N PRO A 25 12.22 2.85 -10.82
CA PRO A 25 11.87 3.51 -9.58
C PRO A 25 10.73 4.52 -9.78
N LEU A 26 10.02 4.84 -8.69
CA LEU A 26 9.02 5.89 -8.69
C LEU A 26 9.66 7.22 -9.14
N ASP A 27 8.94 8.00 -9.95
CA ASP A 27 9.36 9.37 -10.28
C ASP A 27 9.51 10.17 -8.96
N PRO A 28 10.72 10.66 -8.63
CA PRO A 28 10.96 11.34 -7.36
C PRO A 28 10.12 12.62 -7.22
N THR A 29 9.67 13.22 -8.34
CA THR A 29 8.86 14.45 -8.32
C THR A 29 7.45 14.23 -7.78
N ILE A 30 6.92 13.00 -7.82
CA ILE A 30 5.57 12.69 -7.32
C ILE A 30 5.59 12.02 -5.94
N ARG A 31 6.76 11.56 -5.48
CA ARG A 31 6.92 10.75 -4.25
C ARG A 31 6.24 11.38 -3.05
N GLU A 32 6.47 12.67 -2.80
CA GLU A 32 5.95 13.33 -1.61
C GLU A 32 4.42 13.47 -1.65
N ALA A 33 3.85 13.80 -2.81
CA ALA A 33 2.41 13.91 -2.98
C ALA A 33 1.71 12.55 -2.80
N VAL A 34 2.28 11.49 -3.37
CA VAL A 34 1.76 10.12 -3.22
C VAL A 34 1.87 9.67 -1.75
N ALA A 35 3.00 9.91 -1.08
CA ALA A 35 3.19 9.54 0.32
C ALA A 35 2.20 10.28 1.24
N GLN A 36 1.97 11.57 1.04
CA GLN A 36 0.96 12.32 1.80
C GLN A 36 -0.46 11.78 1.56
N GLY A 37 -0.80 11.44 0.33
CA GLY A 37 -2.08 10.84 -0.02
C GLY A 37 -2.29 9.47 0.63
N LEU A 38 -1.26 8.63 0.64
CA LEU A 38 -1.25 7.35 1.36
C LEU A 38 -1.46 7.59 2.87
N TYR A 39 -0.75 8.53 3.48
CA TYR A 39 -0.94 8.85 4.90
C TYR A 39 -2.37 9.29 5.24
N ILE A 40 -2.99 10.13 4.42
CA ILE A 40 -4.39 10.56 4.59
C ILE A 40 -5.32 9.34 4.55
N ARG A 41 -5.11 8.44 3.59
CA ARG A 41 -5.90 7.20 3.46
C ARG A 41 -5.73 6.28 4.67
N TYR A 42 -4.51 6.12 5.14
CA TYR A 42 -4.20 5.32 6.34
C TYR A 42 -4.99 5.83 7.55
N LYS A 43 -4.98 7.16 7.78
CA LYS A 43 -5.75 7.75 8.86
C LYS A 43 -7.25 7.49 8.71
N GLN A 44 -7.80 7.70 7.50
CA GLN A 44 -9.21 7.42 7.25
C GLN A 44 -9.57 5.97 7.55
N SER A 45 -8.80 5.00 7.05
CA SER A 45 -9.04 3.57 7.31
C SER A 45 -8.96 3.22 8.80
N ARG A 46 -8.02 3.83 9.54
CA ARG A 46 -7.94 3.69 11.01
C ARG A 46 -9.14 4.29 11.74
N HIS A 47 -9.66 5.43 11.29
CA HIS A 47 -10.87 6.04 11.84
C HIS A 47 -12.11 5.16 11.55
N ASP A 48 -12.27 4.69 10.32
CA ASP A 48 -13.38 3.83 9.92
C ASP A 48 -13.38 2.49 10.69
N MET A 49 -12.20 1.93 10.96
CA MET A 49 -12.02 0.77 11.83
C MET A 49 -12.50 1.07 13.25
N ALA A 50 -12.09 2.21 13.82
CA ALA A 50 -12.48 2.62 15.17
C ALA A 50 -13.98 2.94 15.30
N GLU A 51 -14.67 3.32 14.23
CA GLU A 51 -16.12 3.47 14.26
C GLU A 51 -16.85 2.13 14.42
N LYS A 52 -16.26 1.06 13.89
CA LYS A 52 -16.85 -0.30 13.83
C LYS A 52 -16.40 -1.21 14.97
N ASP A 53 -15.27 -0.92 15.61
CA ASP A 53 -14.67 -1.73 16.68
C ASP A 53 -14.45 -0.89 17.94
N ALA A 54 -15.18 -1.19 19.02
CA ALA A 54 -15.09 -0.46 20.29
C ALA A 54 -13.71 -0.55 20.96
N THR A 55 -12.99 -1.65 20.75
CA THR A 55 -11.63 -1.83 21.26
C THR A 55 -10.68 -0.89 20.54
N GLU A 56 -10.75 -0.86 19.21
CA GLU A 56 -9.93 0.05 18.40
C GLU A 56 -10.33 1.52 18.62
N LYS A 57 -11.62 1.81 18.86
CA LYS A 57 -12.09 3.13 19.27
C LYS A 57 -11.46 3.61 20.57
N SER A 58 -11.31 2.71 21.55
CA SER A 58 -10.66 3.03 22.81
C SER A 58 -9.18 3.34 22.60
N LYS A 59 -8.48 2.49 21.82
CA LYS A 59 -7.05 2.66 21.52
C LYS A 59 -6.77 3.91 20.67
N LEU A 60 -7.68 4.32 19.79
CA LEU A 60 -7.51 5.50 18.95
C LEU A 60 -7.54 6.82 19.75
N LYS A 61 -8.10 6.81 20.97
CA LYS A 61 -8.03 7.95 21.90
C LYS A 61 -6.67 8.08 22.59
N GLU A 62 -5.87 7.01 22.59
CA GLU A 62 -4.48 7.07 23.00
C GLU A 62 -3.71 7.82 21.91
N ASN A 63 -2.82 8.73 22.29
CA ASN A 63 -2.09 9.60 21.37
C ASN A 63 -1.08 8.80 20.49
N ASP A 64 -1.60 8.03 19.53
CA ASP A 64 -0.83 7.22 18.60
C ASP A 64 -0.01 8.15 17.69
N ALA A 65 1.31 8.00 17.73
CA ALA A 65 2.23 8.80 16.92
C ALA A 65 2.00 8.66 15.40
N SER A 66 1.24 7.64 14.96
CA SER A 66 0.85 7.45 13.56
C SER A 66 -0.46 8.17 13.16
N LEU A 67 -1.18 8.80 14.09
CA LEU A 67 -2.47 9.45 13.84
C LEU A 67 -2.40 10.97 14.08
N GLN A 68 -1.31 11.60 13.66
CA GLN A 68 -1.14 13.05 13.78
C GLN A 68 -2.04 13.82 12.81
N GLU A 69 -2.43 15.04 13.20
CA GLU A 69 -3.37 15.86 12.42
C GLU A 69 -2.89 16.12 10.99
N GLY A 70 -1.62 16.48 10.83
CA GLY A 70 -1.00 16.76 9.54
C GLY A 70 0.27 15.97 9.27
N TRP A 71 0.66 15.93 8.00
CA TRP A 71 1.91 15.32 7.54
C TRP A 71 3.13 15.90 8.27
N ASN A 72 3.14 17.21 8.51
CA ASN A 72 4.30 17.88 9.11
C ASN A 72 4.57 17.43 10.56
N GLN A 73 3.51 17.09 11.30
CA GLN A 73 3.57 16.61 12.68
C GLN A 73 3.93 15.11 12.77
N LEU A 74 3.84 14.37 11.67
CA LEU A 74 4.19 12.95 11.64
C LEU A 74 5.70 12.76 11.95
N PRO A 75 6.08 11.87 12.88
CA PRO A 75 7.48 11.55 13.15
C PRO A 75 8.24 11.13 11.89
N ASP A 76 9.52 11.49 11.81
CA ASP A 76 10.32 11.29 10.58
C ASP A 76 10.44 9.83 10.17
N HIS A 77 10.54 8.91 11.12
CA HIS A 77 10.57 7.47 10.83
C HIS A 77 9.24 6.95 10.25
N LEU A 78 8.10 7.58 10.56
CA LEU A 78 6.81 7.26 9.98
C LEU A 78 6.63 7.91 8.60
N LYS A 79 7.09 9.15 8.42
CA LYS A 79 7.17 9.77 7.08
C LYS A 79 8.04 8.93 6.14
N ALA A 80 9.20 8.48 6.61
CA ALA A 80 10.10 7.61 5.87
C ALA A 80 9.42 6.28 5.48
N SER A 81 8.67 5.68 6.39
CA SER A 81 7.88 4.46 6.14
C SER A 81 6.82 4.66 5.04
N THR A 82 6.06 5.76 5.11
CA THR A 82 5.05 6.06 4.07
C THR A 82 5.68 6.40 2.72
N ARG A 83 6.84 7.06 2.72
CA ARG A 83 7.61 7.27 1.47
C ARG A 83 8.11 5.95 0.90
N ALA A 84 8.60 5.04 1.72
CA ALA A 84 9.03 3.71 1.27
C ALA A 84 7.86 2.89 0.68
N GLN A 85 6.65 3.05 1.22
CA GLN A 85 5.44 2.48 0.61
C GLN A 85 5.18 3.07 -0.79
N ALA A 86 5.29 4.39 -0.95
CA ALA A 86 5.15 5.05 -2.25
C ALA A 86 6.21 4.56 -3.25
N ASP A 87 7.48 4.50 -2.83
CA ASP A 87 8.60 4.08 -3.66
C ASP A 87 8.44 2.64 -4.17
N ASP A 88 7.71 1.80 -3.43
CA ASP A 88 7.48 0.40 -3.75
C ASP A 88 6.31 0.18 -4.73
N ILE A 89 5.54 1.23 -5.07
CA ILE A 89 4.41 1.15 -6.00
C ILE A 89 4.79 0.52 -7.35
N PRO A 90 5.87 0.94 -8.04
CA PRO A 90 6.23 0.35 -9.34
C PRO A 90 6.50 -1.15 -9.24
N ARG A 91 7.18 -1.61 -8.18
CA ARG A 91 7.44 -3.03 -7.94
C ARG A 91 6.12 -3.78 -7.75
N LYS A 92 5.20 -3.26 -6.93
CA LYS A 92 3.87 -3.86 -6.72
C LYS A 92 3.07 -3.99 -8.01
N LEU A 93 3.04 -2.95 -8.83
CA LEU A 93 2.36 -2.99 -10.13
C LEU A 93 2.98 -4.06 -11.04
N GLN A 94 4.30 -4.18 -11.05
CA GLN A 94 4.98 -5.21 -11.83
C GLN A 94 4.57 -6.63 -11.41
N LEU A 95 4.39 -6.88 -10.10
CA LEU A 95 3.99 -8.19 -9.59
C LEU A 95 2.63 -8.66 -10.12
N ILE A 96 1.77 -7.74 -10.51
CA ILE A 96 0.45 -8.04 -11.05
C ILE A 96 0.38 -7.83 -12.57
N GLY A 97 1.51 -7.64 -13.24
CA GLY A 97 1.58 -7.49 -14.69
C GLY A 97 1.23 -6.09 -15.20
N TYR A 98 1.41 -5.05 -14.40
CA TYR A 98 1.13 -3.66 -14.75
C TYR A 98 2.37 -2.78 -14.60
N THR A 99 2.31 -1.61 -15.22
CA THR A 99 3.29 -0.53 -15.07
C THR A 99 2.57 0.80 -14.94
N MET A 100 3.20 1.77 -14.29
CA MET A 100 2.73 3.15 -14.33
C MET A 100 3.40 3.91 -15.48
N ILE A 101 2.66 4.78 -16.15
CA ILE A 101 3.15 5.61 -17.27
C ILE A 101 2.63 7.04 -17.08
N LYS A 102 3.51 8.01 -17.32
CA LYS A 102 3.15 9.43 -17.30
C LYS A 102 2.19 9.73 -18.45
N GLU A 103 1.12 10.44 -18.15
CA GLU A 103 0.14 10.86 -19.15
C GLU A 103 0.78 11.75 -20.23
N GLY A 104 0.24 11.69 -21.44
CA GLY A 104 0.73 12.47 -22.58
C GLY A 104 1.98 11.89 -23.27
N THR A 105 2.47 10.72 -22.85
CA THR A 105 3.55 10.01 -23.55
C THR A 105 2.99 9.10 -24.66
N GLU A 106 3.77 8.80 -25.71
CA GLU A 106 3.34 7.89 -26.78
C GLU A 106 2.97 6.49 -26.27
N LYS A 107 3.67 6.00 -25.24
CA LYS A 107 3.36 4.71 -24.60
C LYS A 107 1.98 4.71 -23.93
N ALA A 108 1.58 5.83 -23.35
CA ALA A 108 0.26 5.98 -22.71
C ALA A 108 -0.90 5.92 -23.72
N ALA A 109 -0.67 6.24 -25.00
CA ALA A 109 -1.70 6.31 -26.03
C ALA A 109 -2.20 4.93 -26.53
N LYS A 110 -1.51 3.83 -26.19
CA LYS A 110 -1.75 2.51 -26.79
C LYS A 110 -2.06 1.39 -25.79
N GLY A 111 -2.00 1.67 -24.49
CA GLY A 111 -2.12 0.64 -23.45
C GLY A 111 -3.55 0.49 -22.91
N GLU A 112 -3.89 -0.72 -22.44
CA GLU A 112 -5.08 -0.99 -21.64
C GLU A 112 -4.88 -0.41 -20.22
N ILE A 113 -5.78 0.49 -19.81
CA ILE A 113 -5.71 1.17 -18.51
C ILE A 113 -6.35 0.31 -17.42
N LEU A 114 -5.70 0.25 -16.27
CA LEU A 114 -6.30 -0.27 -15.04
C LEU A 114 -6.84 0.90 -14.20
N GLU A 115 -8.16 0.99 -14.11
CA GLU A 115 -8.84 2.01 -13.29
C GLU A 115 -8.86 1.60 -11.81
N GLU A 116 -9.11 0.33 -11.54
CA GLU A 116 -9.26 -0.23 -10.19
C GLU A 116 -8.64 -1.62 -10.12
N PHE A 117 -8.11 -1.99 -8.96
CA PHE A 117 -7.67 -3.36 -8.71
C PHE A 117 -8.87 -4.28 -8.44
N SER A 118 -8.81 -5.50 -8.94
CA SER A 118 -9.73 -6.57 -8.54
C SER A 118 -9.51 -7.00 -7.09
N GLU A 119 -10.48 -7.68 -6.49
CA GLU A 119 -10.36 -8.17 -5.10
C GLU A 119 -9.16 -9.12 -4.90
N ASP A 120 -8.89 -10.02 -5.86
CA ASP A 120 -7.73 -10.92 -5.79
C ASP A 120 -6.41 -10.15 -5.83
N GLN A 121 -6.33 -9.11 -6.67
CA GLN A 121 -5.17 -8.22 -6.70
C GLN A 121 -5.04 -7.42 -5.41
N LEU A 122 -6.14 -6.96 -4.81
CA LEU A 122 -6.12 -6.25 -3.54
C LEU A 122 -5.62 -7.15 -2.41
N GLU A 123 -6.13 -8.38 -2.30
CA GLU A 123 -5.69 -9.34 -1.29
C GLU A 123 -4.20 -9.68 -1.46
N PHE A 124 -3.77 -9.94 -2.70
CA PHE A 124 -2.38 -10.23 -3.00
C PHE A 124 -1.45 -9.03 -2.69
N LEU A 125 -1.81 -7.83 -3.14
CA LEU A 125 -0.99 -6.64 -2.92
C LEU A 125 -1.02 -6.17 -1.46
N GLY A 126 -2.10 -6.43 -0.73
CA GLY A 126 -2.20 -6.20 0.71
C GLY A 126 -1.20 -7.08 1.47
N GLU A 127 -1.12 -8.37 1.14
CA GLU A 127 -0.09 -9.26 1.68
C GLU A 127 1.34 -8.79 1.36
N VAL A 128 1.57 -8.36 0.11
CA VAL A 128 2.87 -7.81 -0.30
C VAL A 128 3.21 -6.55 0.50
N GLU A 129 2.25 -5.67 0.77
CA GLU A 129 2.44 -4.47 1.56
C GLU A 129 2.74 -4.78 3.03
N HIS A 130 1.99 -5.71 3.64
CA HIS A 130 2.24 -6.18 5.00
C HIS A 130 3.65 -6.75 5.15
N ASN A 131 4.08 -7.62 4.23
CA ASN A 131 5.41 -8.21 4.24
C ASN A 131 6.51 -7.14 4.08
N ARG A 132 6.32 -6.16 3.19
CA ARG A 132 7.22 -5.02 3.03
C ARG A 132 7.33 -4.20 4.32
N TRP A 133 6.19 -3.87 4.92
CA TRP A 133 6.11 -3.10 6.17
C TRP A 133 6.79 -3.85 7.33
N ALA A 134 6.52 -5.16 7.48
CA ALA A 134 7.12 -5.98 8.53
C ALA A 134 8.65 -6.04 8.39
N ALA A 135 9.14 -6.28 7.17
CA ALA A 135 10.58 -6.31 6.88
C ALA A 135 11.27 -4.96 7.18
N GLU A 136 10.64 -3.84 6.81
CA GLU A 136 11.14 -2.49 7.11
C GLU A 136 11.24 -2.26 8.62
N ARG A 137 10.20 -2.65 9.37
CA ARG A 137 10.11 -2.45 10.82
C ARG A 137 11.15 -3.28 11.56
N ILE A 138 11.30 -4.56 11.21
CA ILE A 138 12.34 -5.45 11.75
C ILE A 138 13.72 -4.85 11.49
N LYS A 139 14.01 -4.42 10.26
CA LYS A 139 15.28 -3.78 9.92
C LYS A 139 15.54 -2.49 10.71
N SER A 140 14.49 -1.78 11.08
CA SER A 140 14.54 -0.52 11.83
C SER A 140 14.53 -0.71 13.35
N GLY A 141 14.59 -1.96 13.84
CA GLY A 141 14.68 -2.26 15.27
C GLY A 141 13.33 -2.26 16.03
N TRP A 142 12.20 -2.29 15.32
CA TRP A 142 10.89 -2.43 15.97
C TRP A 142 10.77 -3.79 16.67
N GLN A 143 10.03 -3.81 17.78
CA GLN A 143 9.91 -4.98 18.63
C GLN A 143 8.54 -5.64 18.49
N ALA A 144 8.51 -6.97 18.52
CA ALA A 144 7.29 -7.74 18.68
C ALA A 144 6.68 -7.47 20.07
N SER A 145 5.38 -7.26 20.14
CA SER A 145 4.64 -7.02 21.39
C SER A 145 3.20 -7.50 21.26
N GLY A 146 2.47 -7.63 22.37
CA GLY A 146 1.02 -7.90 22.32
C GLY A 146 0.17 -6.68 21.93
N GLN A 147 0.77 -5.48 21.87
CA GLN A 147 0.06 -4.22 21.65
C GLN A 147 0.86 -3.26 20.79
N ARG A 148 0.18 -2.56 19.90
CA ARG A 148 0.79 -1.56 19.04
C ARG A 148 1.16 -0.31 19.85
N ASN A 149 2.39 0.16 19.69
CA ASN A 149 2.80 1.46 20.17
C ASN A 149 3.78 2.10 19.18
N SER A 150 3.28 3.10 18.43
CA SER A 150 4.08 3.77 17.40
C SER A 150 5.17 4.68 17.97
N THR A 151 5.08 5.07 19.25
CA THR A 151 6.08 5.90 19.95
C THR A 151 7.27 5.07 20.41
N THR A 152 7.02 3.90 21.00
CA THR A 152 8.07 2.98 21.48
C THR A 152 8.48 1.95 20.43
N GLN A 153 7.95 2.05 19.20
CA GLN A 153 8.28 1.18 18.07
C GLN A 153 7.97 -0.31 18.34
N GLN A 154 6.78 -0.57 18.88
CA GLN A 154 6.29 -1.91 19.21
C GLN A 154 5.06 -2.27 18.37
N THR A 155 4.96 -3.53 17.97
CA THR A 155 3.85 -3.99 17.16
C THR A 155 3.49 -5.47 17.36
N PRO A 156 2.19 -5.83 17.34
CA PRO A 156 1.73 -7.22 17.33
C PRO A 156 1.67 -7.85 15.95
N PHE A 157 1.94 -7.08 14.89
CA PHE A 157 1.71 -7.52 13.51
C PHE A 157 2.89 -8.26 12.88
N PHE A 158 3.88 -8.71 13.66
CA PHE A 158 4.95 -9.58 13.16
C PHE A 158 4.48 -11.04 13.08
N VAL A 159 3.43 -11.25 12.29
CA VAL A 159 2.79 -12.54 12.00
C VAL A 159 2.61 -12.68 10.49
N PRO A 160 2.49 -13.90 9.96
CA PRO A 160 2.10 -14.11 8.57
C PRO A 160 0.80 -13.38 8.23
N TYR A 161 0.68 -12.84 7.00
CA TYR A 161 -0.53 -12.12 6.58
C TYR A 161 -1.79 -12.97 6.76
N SER A 162 -1.72 -14.28 6.50
CA SER A 162 -2.83 -15.22 6.71
C SER A 162 -3.38 -15.22 8.14
N GLU A 163 -2.54 -14.96 9.14
CA GLU A 163 -2.88 -14.95 10.57
C GLU A 163 -3.31 -13.57 11.08
N LEU A 164 -3.19 -12.53 10.25
CA LEU A 164 -3.59 -11.18 10.61
C LEU A 164 -5.12 -11.08 10.71
N GLU A 165 -5.63 -10.38 11.73
CA GLU A 165 -7.06 -10.11 11.84
C GLU A 165 -7.57 -9.35 10.59
N GLN A 166 -8.79 -9.67 10.14
CA GLN A 166 -9.34 -9.11 8.91
C GLN A 166 -9.32 -7.58 8.88
N LYS A 167 -9.63 -6.92 9.99
CA LYS A 167 -9.62 -5.46 10.08
C LYS A 167 -8.25 -4.84 9.74
N TRP A 168 -7.15 -5.52 10.07
CA TRP A 168 -5.80 -5.04 9.76
C TRP A 168 -5.41 -5.37 8.32
N LYS A 169 -5.85 -6.52 7.78
CA LYS A 169 -5.76 -6.80 6.34
C LYS A 169 -6.48 -5.73 5.51
N ASP A 170 -7.64 -5.29 5.97
CA ASP A 170 -8.45 -4.27 5.30
C ASP A 170 -7.72 -2.92 5.26
N VAL A 171 -6.93 -2.58 6.29
CA VAL A 171 -6.05 -1.39 6.24
C VAL A 171 -5.02 -1.52 5.12
N ASP A 172 -4.32 -2.66 5.02
CA ASP A 172 -3.32 -2.86 3.96
C ASP A 172 -3.96 -2.79 2.56
N LYS A 173 -5.15 -3.39 2.40
CA LYS A 173 -5.92 -3.35 1.16
C LYS A 173 -6.41 -1.94 0.82
N ASP A 174 -6.90 -1.17 1.79
CA ASP A 174 -7.36 0.20 1.59
C ASP A 174 -6.23 1.12 1.12
N MET A 175 -5.01 0.89 1.62
CA MET A 175 -3.83 1.64 1.18
C MET A 175 -3.49 1.36 -0.28
N VAL A 176 -3.47 0.07 -0.66
CA VAL A 176 -3.22 -0.33 -2.05
C VAL A 176 -4.33 0.17 -2.98
N LYS A 177 -5.59 0.03 -2.58
CA LYS A 177 -6.76 0.45 -3.35
C LYS A 177 -6.71 1.92 -3.77
N GLY A 178 -5.92 2.76 -3.09
CA GLY A 178 -5.78 4.18 -3.38
C GLY A 178 -4.76 4.54 -4.44
N VAL A 179 -3.87 3.60 -4.77
CA VAL A 179 -2.76 3.85 -5.69
C VAL A 179 -3.23 4.35 -7.06
N PRO A 180 -4.26 3.80 -7.72
CA PRO A 180 -4.70 4.30 -9.02
C PRO A 180 -5.12 5.78 -8.98
N GLU A 181 -5.89 6.16 -7.96
CA GLU A 181 -6.36 7.53 -7.76
C GLU A 181 -5.20 8.49 -7.47
N LEU A 182 -4.26 8.10 -6.59
CA LEU A 182 -3.10 8.90 -6.23
C LEU A 182 -2.18 9.13 -7.43
N LEU A 183 -1.88 8.08 -8.20
CA LEU A 183 -1.09 8.20 -9.42
C LEU A 183 -1.79 9.10 -10.45
N ARG A 184 -3.12 8.98 -10.58
CA ARG A 184 -3.91 9.85 -11.45
C ARG A 184 -3.81 11.31 -11.09
N LYS A 185 -3.93 11.66 -9.81
CA LYS A 185 -3.73 13.04 -9.33
C LYS A 185 -2.31 13.56 -9.58
N SER A 186 -1.33 12.68 -9.70
CA SER A 186 0.06 13.00 -10.01
C SER A 186 0.40 12.97 -11.51
N GLY A 187 -0.58 12.81 -12.41
CA GLY A 187 -0.36 12.81 -13.86
C GLY A 187 0.18 11.49 -14.41
N TYR A 188 -0.07 10.40 -13.70
CA TYR A 188 0.27 9.03 -14.10
C TYR A 188 -1.00 8.19 -14.25
N ARG A 189 -0.94 7.12 -15.04
CA ARG A 189 -1.96 6.06 -15.09
C ARG A 189 -1.29 4.70 -15.05
N ILE A 190 -2.06 3.69 -14.67
CA ILE A 190 -1.60 2.30 -14.61
C ILE A 190 -2.04 1.62 -15.91
N TYR A 191 -1.10 0.94 -16.56
CA TYR A 191 -1.31 0.25 -17.83
C TYR A 191 -0.88 -1.21 -17.71
N LYS A 192 -1.61 -2.10 -18.39
CA LYS A 192 -1.20 -3.49 -18.53
C LYS A 192 0.16 -3.56 -19.22
N LYS A 193 1.08 -4.33 -18.65
CA LYS A 193 2.40 -4.55 -19.25
C LYS A 193 2.21 -5.35 -20.54
N SER A 194 2.78 -4.82 -21.62
CA SER A 194 2.81 -5.46 -22.95
C SER A 194 3.91 -6.51 -23.02
#